data_AF-A0A0D0B8G3-F1
#
_entry.id   AF-A0A0D0B8G3-F1
#
_cell.length_a   1.000
_cell.length_b   1.000
_cell.length_c   1.000
_cell.angle_alpha   90.00
_cell.angle_beta   90.00
_cell.angle_gamma   90.00
#
_symmetry.space_group_name_H-M   'P 1'
#
loop_
_entity.id
_entity.type
_entity.pdbx_description
1 polymer ?
#
loop_
_entity_poly.entity_id
_entity_poly.type
_entity_poly.pdbx_seq_one_letter_code
_entity_poly.pdbx_strand_id
1 'polypeptide(L)'
;MQMNEPYRHPAIVAVLHQYFFSGDESLGHCFLDTFLSTNELDNAKEIPQAVLGLVSVAIYAALQEWKDGQTECQHDNFVSADFRDEYELHMKLIDKKILKPDGSGKGKYHTLMAWLYHETQLSTGVDDGLPDLDFDGMEG
;
A
#
# COMPACT_ATOMS: atom_id res chain seq x y z
N MET A 1 10.20 -20.41 4.18
CA MET A 1 8.73 -20.59 4.13
C MET A 1 8.14 -19.21 3.86
N GLN A 2 7.71 -18.95 2.64
CA GLN A 2 7.24 -17.62 2.23
C GLN A 2 5.90 -17.37 2.93
N MET A 3 5.87 -16.42 3.87
CA MET A 3 4.66 -16.03 4.56
C MET A 3 3.76 -15.30 3.56
N ASN A 4 2.59 -15.88 3.26
CA ASN A 4 1.55 -15.25 2.42
C ASN A 4 0.90 -14.08 3.18
N GLU A 5 1.63 -12.97 3.32
CA GLU A 5 1.18 -11.74 3.96
C GLU A 5 1.01 -10.64 2.89
N PRO A 6 -0.13 -10.59 2.18
CA PRO A 6 -0.28 -9.78 0.97
C PRO A 6 -0.03 -8.28 1.20
N TYR A 7 -0.50 -7.75 2.34
CA TYR A 7 -0.32 -6.33 2.69
C TYR A 7 1.02 -6.00 3.32
N ARG A 8 1.89 -6.99 3.57
CA ARG A 8 3.26 -6.76 4.07
C ARG A 8 4.31 -6.85 2.96
N HIS A 9 3.87 -6.97 1.72
CA HIS A 9 4.76 -6.99 0.57
C HIS A 9 5.54 -5.66 0.47
N PRO A 10 6.85 -5.66 0.17
CA PRO A 10 7.66 -4.44 0.09
C PRO A 10 7.09 -3.37 -0.86
N ALA A 11 6.44 -3.78 -1.95
CA ALA A 11 5.77 -2.85 -2.87
C ALA A 11 4.71 -1.96 -2.18
N ILE A 12 3.97 -2.50 -1.19
CA ILE A 12 2.98 -1.72 -0.41
C ILE A 12 3.70 -0.62 0.37
N VAL A 13 4.80 -0.96 1.03
CA VAL A 13 5.62 -0.02 1.81
C VAL A 13 6.25 1.03 0.89
N ALA A 14 6.80 0.61 -0.25
CA ALA A 14 7.43 1.52 -1.21
C ALA A 14 6.45 2.56 -1.76
N VAL A 15 5.24 2.14 -2.16
CA VAL A 15 4.21 3.06 -2.66
C VAL A 15 3.70 3.97 -1.54
N LEU A 16 3.46 3.43 -0.34
CA LEU A 16 3.07 4.25 0.81
C LEU A 16 4.12 5.32 1.13
N HIS A 17 5.40 4.94 1.18
CA HIS A 17 6.48 5.87 1.42
C HIS A 17 6.53 6.95 0.34
N GLN A 18 6.61 6.55 -0.94
CA GLN A 18 6.78 7.47 -2.05
C GLN A 18 5.67 8.52 -2.15
N TYR A 19 4.41 8.12 -1.95
CA TYR A 19 3.27 9.02 -2.18
C TYR A 19 2.74 9.70 -0.92
N PHE A 20 2.95 9.10 0.26
CA PHE A 20 2.41 9.64 1.51
C PHE A 20 3.50 10.15 2.45
N PHE A 21 4.74 9.66 2.43
CA PHE A 21 5.73 10.00 3.45
C PHE A 21 7.05 10.57 2.92
N SER A 22 7.26 10.56 1.60
CA SER A 22 8.45 11.12 0.96
C SER A 22 8.29 12.62 0.74
N GLY A 23 9.25 13.39 1.26
CA GLY A 23 9.31 14.85 1.18
C GLY A 23 8.59 15.58 2.33
N ASP A 24 9.04 16.79 2.60
CA ASP A 24 8.55 17.61 3.73
C ASP A 24 7.09 18.08 3.54
N GLU A 25 6.60 18.11 2.31
CA GLU A 25 5.22 18.49 1.95
C GLU A 25 4.30 17.27 1.71
N SER A 26 4.75 16.07 2.07
CA SER A 26 3.96 14.85 1.84
C SER A 26 2.65 14.89 2.65
N LEU A 27 1.60 14.23 2.16
CA LEU A 27 0.31 14.17 2.86
C LEU A 27 0.44 13.57 4.27
N GLY A 28 1.30 12.57 4.42
CA GLY A 28 1.62 11.94 5.69
C GLY A 28 2.27 12.90 6.69
N HIS A 29 3.13 13.82 6.23
CA HIS A 29 3.75 14.86 7.05
C HIS A 29 2.77 16.01 7.37
N CYS A 30 2.01 16.48 6.39
CA CYS A 30 1.04 17.56 6.57
C CYS A 30 -0.12 17.18 7.48
N PHE A 31 -0.47 15.89 7.52
CA PHE A 31 -1.66 15.38 8.22
C PHE A 31 -1.31 14.33 9.27
N LEU A 32 -0.14 14.45 9.91
CA LEU A 32 0.37 13.51 10.91
C LEU A 32 -0.60 13.19 12.06
N ASP A 33 -1.46 14.14 12.43
CA ASP A 33 -2.44 13.99 13.52
C ASP A 33 -3.69 13.21 13.10
N THR A 34 -3.85 12.93 11.81
CA THR A 34 -4.99 12.19 11.24
C THR A 34 -4.76 10.68 11.29
N PHE A 35 -3.52 10.24 11.50
CA PHE A 35 -3.15 8.85 11.69
C PHE A 35 -3.37 8.47 13.15
N LEU A 36 -4.58 7.99 13.45
CA LEU A 36 -5.00 7.63 14.79
C LEU A 36 -5.00 6.11 14.96
N SER A 37 -4.69 5.66 16.17
CA SER A 37 -4.84 4.26 16.54
C SER A 37 -6.32 3.87 16.61
N THR A 38 -6.62 2.64 16.20
CA THR A 38 -7.93 2.01 16.41
C THR A 38 -7.99 1.24 17.74
N ASN A 39 -6.88 1.18 18.49
CA ASN A 39 -6.75 0.53 19.77
C ASN A 39 -6.80 1.56 20.92
N GLU A 40 -7.62 1.31 21.95
CA GLU A 40 -7.76 2.19 23.11
C GLU A 40 -6.57 2.10 24.08
N LEU A 41 -5.82 0.99 24.04
CA LEU A 41 -4.71 0.70 24.96
C LEU A 41 -3.34 0.97 24.34
N ASP A 42 -3.28 1.17 23.03
CA ASP A 42 -2.05 1.42 22.28
C ASP A 42 -2.28 2.59 21.33
N ASN A 43 -1.47 3.64 21.46
CA ASN A 43 -1.59 4.87 20.66
C ASN A 43 -0.67 4.89 19.42
N ALA A 44 -0.13 3.74 19.00
CA ALA A 44 0.63 3.64 17.77
C ALA A 44 -0.19 4.15 16.57
N LYS A 45 0.40 5.06 15.79
CA LYS A 45 -0.24 5.61 14.60
C LYS A 45 -0.46 4.50 13.57
N GLU A 46 -1.62 4.50 12.93
CA GLU A 46 -2.03 3.47 11.98
C GLU A 46 -2.26 4.08 10.59
N ILE A 47 -1.89 3.34 9.54
CA ILE A 47 -2.35 3.66 8.18
C ILE A 47 -3.87 3.49 8.09
N PRO A 48 -4.63 4.51 7.65
CA PRO A 48 -6.06 4.37 7.46
C PRO A 48 -6.37 3.28 6.43
N GLN A 49 -7.41 2.49 6.68
CA GLN A 49 -7.88 1.45 5.76
C GLN A 49 -8.05 1.96 4.33
N ALA A 50 -8.62 3.16 4.16
CA ALA A 50 -8.82 3.76 2.85
C ALA A 50 -7.49 3.99 2.09
N VAL A 51 -6.44 4.42 2.79
CA VAL A 51 -5.11 4.62 2.18
C VAL A 51 -4.51 3.29 1.73
N LEU A 52 -4.59 2.24 2.56
CA LEU A 52 -4.14 0.91 2.15
C LEU A 52 -4.92 0.38 0.94
N GLY A 53 -6.24 0.63 0.90
CA GLY A 53 -7.08 0.29 -0.25
C GLY A 53 -6.62 0.98 -1.53
N LEU A 54 -6.36 2.28 -1.48
CA LEU A 54 -5.87 3.07 -2.62
C LEU A 54 -4.51 2.58 -3.12
N VAL A 55 -3.56 2.35 -2.20
CA VAL A 55 -2.23 1.82 -2.55
C VAL A 55 -2.32 0.45 -3.20
N SER A 56 -3.20 -0.42 -2.69
CA SER A 56 -3.38 -1.76 -3.26
C SER A 56 -3.94 -1.69 -4.68
N VAL A 57 -4.86 -0.76 -4.94
CA VAL A 57 -5.40 -0.51 -6.28
C VAL A 57 -4.34 0.04 -7.22
N ALA A 58 -3.47 0.95 -6.76
CA ALA A 58 -2.37 1.47 -7.59
C ALA A 58 -1.43 0.34 -8.04
N ILE A 59 -1.10 -0.59 -7.14
CA ILE A 59 -0.29 -1.77 -7.47
C ILE A 59 -1.04 -2.69 -8.43
N TYR A 60 -2.33 -2.93 -8.20
CA TYR A 60 -3.16 -3.74 -9.11
C TYR A 60 -3.20 -3.15 -10.53
N ALA A 61 -3.40 -1.83 -10.65
CA ALA A 61 -3.40 -1.15 -11.95
C ALA A 61 -2.08 -1.33 -12.69
N ALA A 62 -0.95 -1.11 -12.01
CA ALA A 62 0.38 -1.31 -12.59
C ALA A 62 0.61 -2.77 -13.05
N LEU A 63 0.13 -3.75 -12.29
CA LEU A 63 0.23 -5.17 -12.68
C LEU A 63 -0.65 -5.52 -13.87
N GLN A 64 -1.82 -4.88 -14.00
CA GLN A 64 -2.72 -5.07 -15.13
C GLN A 64 -2.13 -4.49 -16.42
N GLU A 65 -1.57 -3.29 -16.36
CA GLU A 65 -0.85 -2.67 -17.48
C GLU A 65 0.32 -3.55 -17.96
N TRP A 66 1.11 -4.05 -17.01
CA TRP A 66 2.21 -4.98 -17.31
C TRP A 66 1.73 -6.26 -17.99
N LYS A 67 0.67 -6.87 -17.45
CA LYS A 67 0.09 -8.11 -18.00
C LYS A 67 -0.42 -7.93 -19.44
N ASP A 68 -1.00 -6.78 -19.74
CA ASP A 68 -1.55 -6.48 -21.06
C ASP A 68 -0.48 -5.98 -22.06
N GLY A 69 0.80 -5.93 -21.63
CA GLY A 69 1.94 -5.54 -22.46
C GLY A 69 1.94 -4.06 -22.81
N GLN A 70 1.25 -3.23 -22.04
CA GLN A 70 1.22 -1.79 -22.24
C GLN A 70 2.53 -1.17 -21.71
N THR A 71 3.28 -0.51 -22.60
CA THR A 71 4.56 0.13 -22.30
C THR A 71 4.42 1.60 -21.88
N GLU A 72 3.25 2.20 -22.09
CA GLU A 72 2.94 3.56 -21.67
C GLU A 72 1.80 3.50 -20.65
N CYS A 73 1.98 4.22 -19.53
CA CYS A 73 0.93 4.41 -18.54
C CYS A 73 -0.19 5.20 -19.24
N GLN A 74 -1.25 4.52 -19.69
CA GLN A 74 -2.28 5.12 -20.57
C GLN A 74 -3.12 6.19 -19.85
N HIS A 75 -2.96 6.30 -18.54
CA HIS A 75 -3.72 7.18 -17.69
C HIS A 75 -2.81 8.29 -17.15
N ASP A 76 -2.66 9.38 -17.92
CA ASP A 76 -2.12 10.66 -17.42
C ASP A 76 -2.88 11.16 -16.17
N ASN A 77 -4.11 10.67 -15.97
CA ASN A 77 -4.89 10.83 -14.76
C ASN A 77 -5.43 9.47 -14.32
N PHE A 78 -5.03 8.98 -13.15
CA PHE A 78 -5.68 7.85 -12.48
C PHE A 78 -7.18 8.13 -12.35
N VAL A 79 -8.00 7.52 -13.20
CA VAL A 79 -9.46 7.65 -13.13
C VAL A 79 -9.93 6.66 -12.07
N SER A 80 -10.14 7.18 -10.86
CA SER A 80 -10.60 6.41 -9.70
C SER A 80 -11.90 5.62 -9.94
N ALA A 81 -12.72 6.03 -10.92
CA ALA A 81 -13.92 5.31 -11.32
C ALA A 81 -13.64 3.94 -11.95
N ASP A 82 -12.52 3.79 -12.67
CA ASP A 82 -12.19 2.55 -13.41
C ASP A 82 -11.80 1.41 -12.45
N PHE A 83 -11.32 1.76 -11.25
CA PHE A 83 -10.86 0.80 -10.25
C PHE A 83 -11.75 0.75 -8.99
N ARG A 84 -12.97 1.28 -9.08
CA ARG A 84 -13.91 1.27 -7.95
C ARG A 84 -14.17 -0.14 -7.42
N ASP A 85 -14.39 -1.10 -8.31
CA ASP A 85 -14.70 -2.47 -7.94
C ASP A 85 -13.51 -3.13 -7.20
N GLU A 86 -12.29 -2.84 -7.64
CA GLU A 86 -11.06 -3.33 -7.00
C GLU A 86 -10.85 -2.68 -5.62
N TYR A 87 -11.08 -1.37 -5.52
CA TYR A 87 -11.05 -0.69 -4.23
C TYR A 87 -12.07 -1.29 -3.25
N GLU A 88 -13.32 -1.48 -3.69
CA GLU A 88 -14.36 -2.11 -2.88
C GLU A 88 -14.01 -3.56 -2.53
N LEU A 89 -13.30 -4.29 -3.39
CA LEU A 89 -12.79 -5.63 -3.10
C LEU A 89 -11.76 -5.58 -1.96
N HIS A 90 -10.78 -4.68 -2.03
CA HIS A 90 -9.79 -4.49 -0.96
C HIS A 90 -10.46 -4.11 0.37
N MET A 91 -11.45 -3.22 0.36
CA MET A 91 -12.25 -2.89 1.56
C MET A 91 -12.94 -4.12 2.12
N LYS A 92 -13.63 -4.91 1.28
CA LYS A 92 -14.28 -6.15 1.70
C LYS A 92 -13.27 -7.17 2.24
N LEU A 93 -12.06 -7.26 1.68
CA LEU A 93 -11.01 -8.15 2.15
C LEU A 93 -10.50 -7.72 3.53
N ILE A 94 -10.23 -6.44 3.74
CA ILE A 94 -9.78 -5.92 5.03
C ILE A 94 -10.87 -6.16 6.09
N ASP A 95 -12.12 -5.78 5.81
CA ASP A 95 -13.25 -5.96 6.72
C ASP A 95 -13.49 -7.43 7.07
N LYS A 96 -13.53 -8.32 6.06
CA LYS A 96 -13.93 -9.71 6.28
C LYS A 96 -12.78 -10.61 6.74
N LYS A 97 -11.53 -10.34 6.35
CA LYS A 97 -10.39 -11.24 6.59
C LYS A 97 -9.41 -10.71 7.63
N ILE A 98 -9.35 -9.40 7.84
CA ILE A 98 -8.46 -8.79 8.83
C ILE A 98 -9.25 -8.41 10.07
N LEU A 99 -10.20 -7.46 9.96
CA LEU A 99 -11.02 -6.99 11.09
C LEU A 99 -11.98 -8.06 11.59
N LYS A 100 -12.57 -8.81 10.64
CA LYS A 100 -13.64 -9.78 10.82
C LYS A 100 -14.95 -9.14 11.35
N PRO A 101 -16.13 -9.60 10.91
CA PRO A 101 -17.41 -9.02 11.33
C PRO A 101 -17.67 -9.07 12.84
N ASP A 102 -17.08 -10.05 13.54
CA ASP A 102 -17.20 -10.22 14.99
C ASP A 102 -16.22 -9.33 15.79
N GLY A 103 -15.38 -8.53 15.11
CA GLY A 103 -14.38 -7.67 15.73
C GLY A 103 -13.19 -8.41 16.34
N SER A 104 -13.12 -9.75 16.22
CA SER A 104 -12.01 -10.55 16.77
C SER A 104 -10.66 -10.24 16.10
N GLY A 105 -10.69 -9.56 14.95
CA GLY A 105 -9.53 -9.18 14.19
C GLY A 105 -8.97 -7.78 14.49
N LYS A 106 -9.57 -7.02 15.40
CA LYS A 106 -9.10 -5.66 15.76
C LYS A 106 -7.61 -5.60 16.11
N GLY A 107 -7.12 -6.53 16.93
CA GLY A 107 -5.69 -6.58 17.29
C GLY A 107 -4.79 -6.86 16.07
N LYS A 108 -5.24 -7.71 15.14
CA LYS A 108 -4.50 -8.01 13.90
C LYS A 108 -4.48 -6.79 12.96
N TYR A 109 -5.61 -6.10 12.85
CA TYR A 109 -5.73 -4.85 12.09
C TYR A 109 -4.76 -3.80 12.63
N HIS A 110 -4.86 -3.50 13.93
CA HIS A 110 -3.97 -2.56 14.63
C HIS A 110 -2.49 -2.90 14.40
N THR A 111 -2.11 -4.16 14.62
CA THR A 111 -0.72 -4.63 14.42
C THR A 111 -0.25 -4.42 12.98
N LEU A 112 -1.12 -4.68 11.98
CA LEU A 112 -0.76 -4.51 10.58
C LEU A 112 -0.61 -3.04 10.21
N MET A 113 -1.59 -2.21 10.56
CA MET A 113 -1.61 -0.80 10.16
C MET A 113 -0.55 0.02 10.88
N ALA A 114 -0.28 -0.30 12.15
CA ALA A 114 0.82 0.32 12.91
C ALA A 114 2.18 -0.10 12.36
N TRP A 115 2.34 -1.38 11.99
CA TRP A 115 3.58 -1.83 11.33
C TRP A 115 3.80 -1.14 9.99
N LEU A 116 2.75 -1.02 9.16
CA LEU A 116 2.84 -0.30 7.88
C LEU A 116 3.24 1.16 8.08
N TYR A 117 2.62 1.84 9.05
CA TYR A 117 2.98 3.23 9.36
C TYR A 117 4.45 3.33 9.78
N HIS A 118 4.92 2.42 10.63
CA HIS A 118 6.30 2.44 11.10
C HIS A 118 7.30 2.20 9.97
N GLU A 119 7.08 1.18 9.14
CA GLU A 119 8.03 0.84 8.07
C GLU A 119 8.13 1.93 7.01
N THR A 120 7.04 2.63 6.71
CA THR A 120 7.09 3.73 5.76
C THR A 120 7.84 4.94 6.28
N GLN A 121 8.06 5.07 7.60
CA GLN A 121 8.96 6.09 8.15
C GLN A 121 10.42 5.66 8.09
N LEU A 122 10.69 4.35 8.17
CA LEU A 122 12.04 3.81 8.19
C LEU A 122 12.66 3.66 6.80
N SER A 123 11.83 3.56 5.76
CA SER A 123 12.25 3.39 4.37
C SER A 123 12.94 4.64 3.81
N THR A 124 14.12 4.97 4.34
CA THR A 124 14.99 6.10 3.93
C THR A 124 16.04 5.69 2.89
N GLY A 125 15.95 4.49 2.33
CA GLY A 125 16.85 4.01 1.30
C GLY A 125 16.58 2.55 1.00
N VAL A 126 16.02 2.27 -0.17
CA VAL A 126 15.97 0.91 -0.67
C VAL A 126 17.35 0.59 -1.21
N ASP A 127 18.10 -0.27 -0.52
CA ASP A 127 19.12 -1.11 -1.17
C ASP A 127 18.37 -1.87 -2.27
N ASP A 128 18.66 -1.52 -3.52
CA ASP A 128 17.77 -1.76 -4.65
C ASP A 128 17.46 -3.24 -4.87
N GLY A 129 18.37 -4.14 -4.45
CA GLY A 129 18.12 -5.58 -4.42
C GLY A 129 17.64 -6.14 -5.76
N LEU A 130 17.85 -5.37 -6.83
CA LEU A 130 17.39 -5.67 -8.17
C LEU A 130 18.32 -6.79 -8.67
N PRO A 131 17.77 -7.91 -9.17
CA PRO A 131 18.59 -8.80 -9.98
C PRO A 131 19.09 -8.02 -11.21
N ASP A 132 20.33 -8.27 -11.63
CA ASP A 132 20.87 -7.76 -12.90
C ASP A 132 19.95 -8.25 -14.04
N LEU A 133 19.02 -7.38 -14.44
CA LEU A 133 18.13 -7.59 -15.57
C LEU A 133 18.80 -6.95 -16.78
N ASP A 134 18.87 -7.69 -17.88
CA ASP A 134 19.45 -7.24 -19.13
C ASP A 134 18.53 -6.22 -19.81
N PHE A 135 18.79 -4.94 -19.56
CA PHE A 135 18.11 -3.81 -20.19
C PHE A 135 18.59 -3.55 -21.63
N ASP A 136 19.71 -4.15 -22.06
CA ASP A 136 20.28 -3.95 -23.39
C ASP A 136 19.50 -4.72 -24.48
N GLY A 137 18.61 -5.63 -24.08
CA GLY A 137 17.69 -6.35 -24.98
C GLY A 137 16.42 -5.59 -25.39
N MET A 138 16.26 -4.31 -25.00
CA MET A 138 15.02 -3.54 -25.21
C MET A 138 14.98 -2.69 -26.49
N GLU A 139 15.88 -2.91 -27.45
CA GLU A 139 15.80 -2.31 -28.80
C GLU A 139 15.11 -3.29 -29.78
N GLY A 140 13.78 -3.45 -29.63
CA GLY A 140 12.93 -4.23 -30.55
C GLY A 140 11.95 -3.37 -31.32
#